data_AF-A0A8J7JY68-F1
#
_entry.id   AF-A0A8J7JY68-F1
#
_cell.length_a   1.000
_cell.length_b   1.000
_cell.length_c   1.000
_cell.angle_alpha   90.00
_cell.angle_beta   90.00
_cell.angle_gamma   90.00
#
_symmetry.space_group_name_H-M   'P 1'
#
loop_
_entity.id
_entity.type
_entity.pdbx_description
1 polymer ?
#
loop_
_entity_poly.entity_id
_entity_poly.type
_entity_poly.pdbx_seq_one_letter_code
_entity_poly.pdbx_strand_id
1 'polypeptide(L)' 'MPVARIDLLEVCSEEQKARLVRDVEQAISDAITVPVDRVKIVLIDQTLIGTAGIDDHRH' A
#
# COMPACT_ATOMS: atom_id res chain seq x y z
N MET A 1 6.45 -15.86 5.74
CA MET A 1 5.61 -15.34 4.63
C MET A 1 5.53 -13.83 4.83
N PRO A 2 6.31 -13.03 4.10
CA PRO A 2 6.26 -11.57 4.23
C PRO A 2 4.93 -11.00 3.73
N VAL A 3 4.42 -10.03 4.46
CA VAL A 3 3.20 -9.29 4.11
C VAL A 3 3.54 -7.81 4.12
N ALA A 4 3.25 -7.12 3.02
CA ALA A 4 3.35 -5.67 2.94
C ALA A 4 1.96 -5.08 2.75
N ARG A 5 1.70 -3.98 3.45
CA ARG A 5 0.50 -3.18 3.31
C ARG A 5 0.87 -1.88 2.64
N ILE A 6 0.11 -1.50 1.62
CA ILE A 6 0.30 -0.26 0.88
C ILE A 6 -1.04 0.48 0.92
N ASP A 7 -1.06 1.62 1.61
CA ASP A 7 -2.19 2.52 1.64
C ASP A 7 -1.98 3.61 0.56
N LEU A 8 -2.90 3.67 -0.41
CA LEU A 8 -2.88 4.63 -1.52
C LEU A 8 -3.87 5.76 -1.25
N LEU A 9 -3.40 7.00 -1.22
CA LEU A 9 -4.24 8.19 -0.96
C LEU A 9 -4.90 8.77 -2.23
N GLU A 10 -4.43 8.34 -3.40
CA GLU A 10 -4.87 8.85 -4.69
C GLU A 10 -5.43 7.75 -5.56
N VAL A 11 -6.27 8.13 -6.53
CA VAL A 11 -6.82 7.20 -7.52
C VAL A 11 -5.72 6.79 -8.49
N CYS A 12 -5.02 5.70 -8.18
CA CYS A 12 -4.20 4.99 -9.15
C CYS A 12 -5.13 4.23 -10.12
N SER A 13 -4.77 4.20 -11.41
CA SER A 13 -5.42 3.29 -12.37
C SER A 13 -5.10 1.84 -12.02
N GLU A 14 -5.91 0.90 -12.50
CA GLU A 14 -5.69 -0.53 -12.25
C GLU A 14 -4.33 -1.01 -12.81
N GLU A 15 -3.87 -0.43 -13.94
CA GLU A 15 -2.55 -0.71 -14.49
C GLU A 15 -1.42 -0.21 -13.58
N GLN A 16 -1.60 0.96 -12.96
CA GLN A 16 -0.62 1.51 -12.01
C GLN A 16 -0.54 0.66 -10.76
N LYS A 17 -1.69 0.21 -10.22
CA LYS A 17 -1.76 -0.69 -9.07
C LYS A 17 -1.10 -2.03 -9.37
N ALA A 18 -1.41 -2.63 -10.52
CA ALA A 18 -0.82 -3.90 -10.94
C ALA A 18 0.71 -3.81 -11.07
N ARG A 19 1.21 -2.72 -11.65
CA ARG A 19 2.65 -2.46 -11.75
C ARG A 19 3.28 -2.30 -10.36
N LEU A 20 2.68 -1.51 -9.49
CA LEU A 20 3.15 -1.29 -8.13
C LEU A 20 3.26 -2.59 -7.33
N VAL A 21 2.24 -3.44 -7.39
CA VAL A 21 2.24 -4.74 -6.70
C VAL A 21 3.42 -5.59 -7.19
N ARG A 22 3.59 -5.75 -8.51
CA ARG A 22 4.70 -6.55 -9.06
C ARG A 22 6.07 -6.03 -8.65
N ASP A 23 6.26 -4.72 -8.72
CA ASP A 23 7.55 -4.10 -8.42
C ASP A 23 7.89 -4.25 -6.92
N VAL A 24 6.91 -4.10 -6.03
CA VAL A 24 7.11 -4.27 -4.58
C VAL A 24 7.29 -5.74 -4.18
N GLU A 25 6.54 -6.65 -4.79
CA GLU A 25 6.72 -8.09 -4.57
C GLU A 25 8.14 -8.54 -4.91
N GLN A 26 8.65 -8.10 -6.06
CA GLN A 26 10.02 -8.39 -6.48
C GLN A 26 11.05 -7.77 -5.52
N ALA A 27 10.87 -6.50 -5.15
CA ALA A 27 11.78 -5.82 -4.23
C ALA A 27 11.87 -6.51 -2.85
N ILE A 28 10.73 -6.98 -2.31
CA ILE A 28 10.70 -7.72 -1.04
C ILE A 28 11.37 -9.09 -1.22
N SER A 29 11.03 -9.82 -2.29
CA SER A 29 11.65 -11.10 -2.62
C SER A 29 13.18 -10.99 -2.63
N ASP A 30 13.71 -9.97 -3.31
CA ASP A 30 15.14 -9.74 -3.44
C ASP A 30 15.79 -9.35 -2.11
N ALA A 31 15.13 -8.47 -1.33
CA ALA A 31 15.68 -7.94 -0.09
C ALA A 31 15.82 -9.00 1.02
N ILE A 32 14.90 -9.96 1.10
CA ILE A 32 14.91 -11.00 2.15
C ILE A 32 15.09 -12.42 1.59
N THR A 33 15.42 -12.55 0.31
CA THR A 33 15.75 -13.81 -0.38
C THR A 33 14.66 -14.86 -0.23
N VAL A 34 13.40 -14.46 -0.37
CA VAL A 34 12.25 -15.38 -0.37
C VAL A 34 11.60 -15.42 -1.75
N PRO A 35 11.04 -16.55 -2.18
CA PRO A 35 10.30 -16.63 -3.43
C PRO A 35 9.15 -15.61 -3.50
N VAL A 36 8.98 -14.97 -4.68
CA VAL A 36 7.94 -13.95 -4.94
C VAL A 36 6.53 -14.46 -4.62
N ASP A 37 6.21 -15.73 -4.89
CA ASP A 37 4.92 -16.35 -4.61
C ASP A 37 4.57 -16.41 -3.10
N ARG A 38 5.57 -16.26 -2.23
CA ARG A 38 5.42 -16.16 -0.77
C ARG A 38 5.26 -14.73 -0.27
N VAL A 39 5.38 -13.73 -1.14
CA VAL A 39 5.09 -12.33 -0.79
C VAL A 39 3.60 -12.08 -0.97
N LYS A 40 3.01 -11.35 -0.02
CA LYS A 40 1.61 -10.90 -0.09
C LYS A 40 1.56 -9.40 0.04
N ILE A 41 0.96 -8.73 -0.95
CA ILE A 41 0.65 -7.31 -0.91
C ILE A 41 -0.83 -7.13 -0.59
N VAL A 42 -1.11 -6.30 0.42
CA VAL A 42 -2.45 -5.80 0.70
C VAL A 42 -2.49 -4.34 0.27
N LEU A 43 -3.21 -4.08 -0.83
CA LEU A 43 -3.38 -2.74 -1.37
C LEU A 43 -4.69 -2.15 -0.85
N ILE A 44 -4.65 -0.96 -0.28
CA ILE A 44 -5.82 -0.29 0.29
C ILE A 44 -5.95 1.09 -0.34
N ASP A 45 -7.01 1.28 -1.13
CA ASP A 45 -7.37 2.59 -1.66
C ASP A 45 -8.06 3.40 -0.56
N GLN A 46 -7.37 4.42 -0.07
CA GLN A 46 -7.93 5.40 0.87
C GLN A 46 -8.53 6.55 0.07
N THR A 47 -9.84 6.49 -0.14
CA THR A 47 -10.59 7.69 -0.55
C THR A 47 -10.57 8.65 0.63
N LEU A 48 -9.84 9.76 0.52
CA LEU A 48 -9.90 10.89 1.45
C LEU A 48 -11.31 11.51 1.39
N ILE A 49 -12.26 10.91 2.10
CA ILE A 49 -13.56 11.55 2.41
C ILE A 49 -13.32 12.44 3.62
N GLY A 50 -12.90 13.69 3.36
CA GLY A 50 -13.01 14.81 4.29
C GLY A 50 -12.21 14.72 5.59
N THR A 51 -11.49 15.79 5.90
CA THR A 51 -10.95 16.06 7.24
C THR A 51 -12.09 16.07 8.26
N ALA A 52 -12.33 14.95 8.93
CA ALA A 52 -13.16 14.90 10.12
C ALA A 52 -12.37 15.55 11.27
N GLY A 53 -12.65 16.83 11.50
CA GLY A 53 -12.52 17.54 12.77
C GLY A 53 -11.23 17.31 13.57
N ILE A 54 -10.21 18.11 13.29
CA ILE A 54 -9.32 18.61 14.36
C ILE A 54 -9.72 20.06 14.66
N ASP A 55 -10.97 20.23 15.06
CA ASP A 55 -11.37 21.42 15.81
C ASP A 55 -11.08 21.18 17.28
N ASP A 56 -10.13 21.99 17.75
CA ASP A 56 -10.07 22.59 19.07
C ASP A 56 -10.08 21.67 20.31
N HIS A 57 -8.88 21.33 20.79
CA HIS A 57 -8.61 21.30 22.23
C HIS A 57 -7.46 22.26 22.54
N ARG A 58 -7.74 23.56 22.50
CA ARG A 58 -7.16 24.51 23.46
C ARG A 58 -8.19 24.76 24.55
N HIS A 59 -7.95 24.22 25.74
CA HIS A 59 -7.95 24.96 27.01
C HIS A 59 -7.63 24.02 28.18
#